data_AF-A0A428W303-F1
#
_entry.id   AF-A0A428W303-F1
#
_cell.length_a   1.000
_cell.length_b   1.000
_cell.length_c   1.000
_cell.angle_alpha   90.00
_cell.angle_beta   90.00
_cell.angle_gamma   90.00
#
_symmetry.space_group_name_H-M   'P 1'
#
loop_
_entity.id
_entity.type
_entity.pdbx_description
1 polymer ?
#
loop_
_entity_poly.entity_id
_entity_poly.type
_entity_poly.pdbx_seq_one_letter_code
_entity_poly.pdbx_strand_id
1 'polypeptide(L)'
;MQYRTLGRTGVQVSTLVLGAMNFGKIGSTTQEEATAIVDAALDAGINLIDTADMYSDGQSEEMVGKAIAGRRDDIVLATKAAMPMGDERNHRGSSRRWLVTELDNSLRRLGVDHVDLYQVHRWDPATSDEETLSALTDLRRA
;
A
#
# COMPACT_ATOMS: atom_id res chain seq x y z
N MET A 1 20.92 0.48 9.75
CA MET A 1 19.56 1.05 9.81
C MET A 1 19.19 1.40 11.25
N GLN A 2 18.34 2.42 11.48
CA GLN A 2 17.68 2.70 12.75
C GLN A 2 16.20 2.31 12.66
N TYR A 3 15.61 1.83 13.75
CA TYR A 3 14.22 1.38 13.80
C TYR A 3 13.42 2.12 14.87
N ARG A 4 12.12 2.28 14.65
CA ARG A 4 11.17 2.90 15.59
C ARG A 4 9.85 2.13 15.60
N THR A 5 9.13 2.22 16.72
CA THR A 5 7.77 1.70 16.82
C THR A 5 6.82 2.54 15.96
N LEU A 6 6.02 1.89 15.12
CA LEU A 6 4.95 2.53 14.36
C LEU A 6 3.78 2.87 15.29
N GLY A 7 3.78 4.09 15.85
CA GLY A 7 2.75 4.53 16.77
C GLY A 7 2.66 3.64 18.01
N ARG A 8 1.48 3.05 18.25
CA ARG A 8 1.20 2.18 19.41
C ARG A 8 1.00 0.71 19.02
N THR A 9 1.50 0.29 17.86
CA THR A 9 1.27 -1.07 17.33
C THR A 9 2.27 -2.11 17.84
N GLY A 10 3.43 -1.69 18.33
CA GLY A 10 4.55 -2.58 18.64
C GLY A 10 5.40 -2.98 17.44
N VAL A 11 4.92 -2.75 16.21
CA VAL A 11 5.65 -3.05 14.96
C VAL A 11 6.87 -2.13 14.83
N GLN A 12 8.05 -2.70 14.60
CA GLN A 12 9.29 -1.95 14.35
C GLN A 12 9.46 -1.68 12.86
N VAL A 13 9.58 -0.41 12.49
CA VAL A 13 9.83 0.03 11.11
C VAL A 13 11.13 0.81 11.01
N SER A 14 11.82 0.70 9.89
CA SER A 14 13.00 1.50 9.57
C SER A 14 12.65 2.99 9.55
N THR A 15 13.58 3.86 9.98
CA THR A 15 13.37 5.32 9.95
C THR A 15 13.35 5.90 8.54
N LEU A 16 13.77 5.12 7.55
CA LEU A 16 13.64 5.41 6.12
C LEU A 16 12.66 4.40 5.51
N VAL A 17 11.87 4.86 4.55
CA VAL A 17 10.83 4.09 3.87
C VAL A 17 11.11 4.08 2.39
N LEU A 18 10.97 2.93 1.74
CA LEU A 18 10.97 2.87 0.28
C LEU A 18 9.59 3.27 -0.24
N GLY A 19 9.49 4.45 -0.84
CA GLY A 19 8.31 4.86 -1.59
C GLY A 19 8.34 4.28 -3.01
N ALA A 20 7.24 3.69 -3.45
CA ALA A 20 7.13 3.00 -4.74
C ALA A 20 6.34 3.80 -5.80
N MET A 21 6.12 5.10 -5.62
CA MET A 21 5.34 5.94 -6.56
C MET A 21 5.95 5.95 -7.97
N ASN A 22 7.27 5.86 -8.09
CA ASN A 22 7.95 5.83 -9.39
C ASN A 22 7.84 4.47 -10.11
N PHE A 23 7.39 3.41 -9.43
CA PHE A 23 7.27 2.10 -10.08
C PHE A 23 6.13 2.11 -11.11
N GLY A 24 6.45 1.64 -12.33
CA GLY A 24 5.54 1.63 -13.46
C GLY A 24 5.54 2.93 -14.26
N LYS A 25 4.42 3.23 -14.93
CA LYS A 25 4.26 4.36 -15.87
C LYS A 25 4.71 5.71 -15.32
N ILE A 26 4.46 6.03 -14.05
CA ILE A 26 4.79 7.35 -13.47
C ILE A 26 6.29 7.63 -13.53
N GLY A 27 7.14 6.65 -13.21
CA GLY A 27 8.59 6.79 -13.23
C GLY A 27 9.26 6.08 -14.40
N SER A 28 8.50 5.54 -15.36
CA SER A 28 9.00 4.70 -16.46
C SER A 28 9.91 3.56 -15.99
N THR A 29 9.69 3.03 -14.79
CA THR A 29 10.54 2.02 -14.16
C THR A 29 10.15 0.62 -14.65
N THR A 30 11.12 -0.21 -15.07
CA THR A 30 10.88 -1.61 -15.46
C THR A 30 10.76 -2.53 -14.25
N GLN A 31 10.30 -3.77 -14.47
CA GLN A 31 10.25 -4.75 -13.36
C GLN A 31 11.64 -5.06 -12.83
N GLU A 32 12.66 -5.21 -13.70
CA GLU A 32 14.02 -5.48 -13.24
C GLU A 32 14.56 -4.33 -12.37
N GLU A 33 14.31 -3.08 -12.77
CA GLU A 33 14.71 -1.91 -12.01
C GLU A 33 13.99 -1.82 -10.66
N ALA A 34 12.66 -2.06 -10.64
CA ALA A 34 11.90 -2.07 -9.39
C ALA A 34 12.40 -3.16 -8.44
N THR A 35 12.64 -4.38 -8.94
CA THR A 35 13.20 -5.47 -8.13
C THR A 35 14.59 -5.10 -7.59
N ALA A 36 15.47 -4.54 -8.42
CA ALA A 36 16.80 -4.11 -7.98
C ALA A 36 16.74 -3.00 -6.91
N ILE A 37 15.80 -2.06 -7.03
CA ILE A 37 15.58 -1.00 -6.03
C ILE A 37 15.07 -1.60 -4.71
N VAL A 38 14.12 -2.54 -4.76
CA VAL A 38 13.62 -3.23 -3.56
C VAL A 38 14.74 -4.02 -2.90
N ASP A 39 15.50 -4.82 -3.66
CA ASP A 39 16.63 -5.60 -3.14
C ASP A 39 17.65 -4.70 -2.44
N ALA A 40 18.07 -3.61 -3.09
CA ALA A 40 19.01 -2.66 -2.50
C ALA A 40 18.49 -1.99 -1.22
N ALA A 41 17.19 -1.69 -1.16
CA ALA A 41 16.56 -1.13 0.03
C ALA A 41 16.55 -2.14 1.20
N LEU A 42 16.16 -3.39 0.92
CA LEU A 42 16.15 -4.47 1.91
C LEU A 42 17.57 -4.78 2.41
N ASP A 43 18.56 -4.84 1.52
CA ASP A 43 19.98 -5.04 1.88
C ASP A 43 20.54 -3.92 2.76
N ALA A 44 20.05 -2.68 2.58
CA ALA A 44 20.37 -1.55 3.44
C ALA A 44 19.65 -1.57 4.81
N GLY A 45 18.77 -2.55 5.01
CA GLY A 45 17.95 -2.74 6.21
C GLY A 45 16.64 -1.95 6.24
N ILE A 46 16.17 -1.40 5.10
CA ILE A 46 14.81 -0.85 5.04
C ILE A 46 13.84 -2.02 5.12
N ASN A 47 12.84 -1.95 6.00
CA ASN A 47 11.82 -2.98 6.12
C ASN A 47 10.41 -2.47 5.85
N LEU A 48 10.22 -1.20 5.50
CA LEU A 48 8.93 -0.61 5.18
C LEU A 48 8.89 -0.16 3.71
N ILE A 49 7.92 -0.69 2.96
CA ILE A 49 7.62 -0.32 1.58
C ILE A 49 6.22 0.31 1.53
N ASP A 50 6.13 1.50 0.94
CA ASP A 50 4.89 2.26 0.80
C ASP A 50 4.52 2.44 -0.69
N THR A 51 3.31 1.99 -1.04
CA THR A 51 2.73 2.13 -2.39
C THR A 51 1.29 2.66 -2.31
N ALA A 52 0.54 2.66 -3.41
CA ALA A 52 -0.88 3.01 -3.46
C ALA A 52 -1.55 2.41 -4.70
N ASP A 53 -2.85 2.15 -4.61
CA ASP A 53 -3.71 1.74 -5.72
C ASP A 53 -3.52 2.61 -6.99
N MET A 54 -3.54 3.93 -6.82
CA MET A 54 -3.49 4.90 -7.92
C MET A 54 -2.11 5.01 -8.58
N TYR A 55 -1.03 4.52 -7.95
CA TYR A 55 0.30 4.68 -8.52
C TYR A 55 0.44 3.83 -9.78
N SER A 56 0.56 4.52 -10.93
CA SER A 56 0.59 3.92 -12.26
C SER A 56 -0.64 3.04 -12.54
N ASP A 57 -1.83 3.45 -12.10
CA ASP A 57 -3.10 2.71 -12.24
C ASP A 57 -3.05 1.28 -11.66
N GLY A 58 -2.39 1.10 -10.53
CA GLY A 58 -2.22 -0.19 -9.84
C GLY A 58 -0.96 -0.96 -10.24
N GLN A 59 -0.27 -0.54 -11.29
CA GLN A 59 0.95 -1.21 -11.74
C GLN A 59 2.07 -1.18 -10.68
N SER A 60 2.17 -0.11 -9.88
CA SER A 60 3.16 -0.05 -8.80
C SER A 60 2.98 -1.20 -7.80
N GLU A 61 1.75 -1.50 -7.40
CA GLU A 61 1.45 -2.63 -6.52
C GLU A 61 1.81 -3.98 -7.16
N GLU A 62 1.51 -4.19 -8.44
CA GLU A 62 1.90 -5.41 -9.15
C GLU A 62 3.43 -5.60 -9.15
N MET A 63 4.17 -4.51 -9.34
CA MET A 63 5.63 -4.53 -9.37
C MET A 63 6.24 -4.76 -8.00
N VAL A 64 5.69 -4.11 -6.95
CA VAL A 64 6.07 -4.36 -5.56
C VAL A 64 5.82 -5.83 -5.21
N GLY A 65 4.62 -6.35 -5.51
CA GLY A 65 4.25 -7.74 -5.24
C GLY A 65 5.24 -8.75 -5.83
N LYS A 66 5.63 -8.57 -7.09
CA LYS A 66 6.65 -9.40 -7.75
C LYS A 66 8.02 -9.26 -7.10
N ALA A 67 8.42 -8.05 -6.70
CA ALA A 67 9.72 -7.79 -6.10
C ALA A 67 9.88 -8.38 -4.68
N ILE A 68 8.78 -8.49 -3.92
CA ILE A 68 8.78 -9.00 -2.55
C ILE A 68 8.45 -10.50 -2.45
N ALA A 69 8.20 -11.17 -3.58
CA ALA A 69 7.80 -12.57 -3.60
C ALA A 69 8.78 -13.46 -2.83
N GLY A 70 8.25 -14.24 -1.87
CA GLY A 70 9.05 -15.09 -0.98
C GLY A 70 9.68 -14.40 0.23
N ARG A 71 9.45 -13.08 0.42
CA ARG A 71 9.99 -12.27 1.54
C ARG A 71 8.89 -11.48 2.26
N ARG A 72 7.62 -11.88 2.09
CA ARG A 72 6.46 -11.13 2.63
C ARG A 72 6.55 -10.95 4.15
N ASP A 73 6.97 -11.98 4.87
CA ASP A 73 7.01 -11.98 6.34
C ASP A 73 8.14 -11.09 6.91
N ASP A 74 9.11 -10.71 6.09
CA ASP A 74 10.29 -9.92 6.50
C ASP A 74 10.07 -8.40 6.35
N ILE A 75 8.93 -7.99 5.78
CA ILE A 75 8.63 -6.59 5.48
C ILE A 75 7.33 -6.11 6.11
N VAL A 76 7.25 -4.81 6.33
CA VAL A 76 6.04 -4.06 6.61
C VAL A 76 5.58 -3.44 5.28
N LEU A 77 4.40 -3.82 4.84
CA LEU A 77 3.83 -3.39 3.57
C LEU A 77 2.68 -2.41 3.79
N ALA A 78 2.84 -1.21 3.27
CA ALA A 78 1.83 -0.17 3.33
C ALA A 78 1.24 0.12 1.93
N THR A 79 -0.08 0.23 1.85
CA THR A 79 -0.77 0.74 0.66
C THR A 79 -1.88 1.71 1.04
N LYS A 80 -2.44 2.38 0.03
CA LYS A 80 -3.44 3.43 0.18
C LYS A 80 -4.56 3.24 -0.83
N ALA A 81 -5.73 3.73 -0.48
CA ALA A 81 -6.89 3.84 -1.37
C ALA A 81 -7.60 5.18 -1.24
N ALA A 82 -8.66 5.38 -2.03
CA ALA A 82 -9.57 6.55 -2.10
C ALA A 82 -9.32 7.52 -3.26
N MET A 83 -8.17 7.45 -3.92
CA MET A 83 -7.99 8.17 -5.18
C MET A 83 -8.83 7.52 -6.30
N PRO A 84 -9.24 8.25 -7.36
CA PRO A 84 -10.10 7.67 -8.39
C PRO A 84 -9.46 6.60 -9.28
N MET A 85 -9.88 5.34 -9.18
CA MET A 85 -9.34 4.23 -9.99
C MET A 85 -10.03 4.06 -11.36
N GLY A 86 -10.74 5.09 -11.83
CA GLY A 86 -11.43 5.11 -13.12
C GLY A 86 -12.64 6.04 -13.13
N ASP A 87 -13.45 5.94 -14.18
CA ASP A 87 -14.62 6.81 -14.41
C ASP A 87 -15.87 6.40 -13.62
N GLU A 88 -15.89 5.19 -13.06
CA GLU A 88 -16.99 4.73 -12.22
C GLU A 88 -17.08 5.58 -10.94
N ARG A 89 -18.30 5.99 -10.59
CA ARG A 89 -18.55 7.01 -9.55
C ARG A 89 -18.14 6.56 -8.15
N ASN A 90 -18.21 5.27 -7.88
CA ASN A 90 -17.92 4.64 -6.59
C ASN A 90 -16.56 3.95 -6.58
N HIS A 91 -15.75 4.07 -7.64
CA HIS A 91 -14.36 3.59 -7.67
C HIS A 91 -13.40 4.68 -7.15
N ARG A 92 -13.75 5.29 -6.00
CA ARG A 92 -13.06 6.43 -5.36
C ARG A 92 -13.62 6.70 -3.96
N GLY A 93 -12.96 7.61 -3.23
CA GLY A 93 -13.43 8.12 -1.94
C GLY A 93 -13.23 7.13 -0.79
N SER A 94 -13.74 7.47 0.39
CA SER A 94 -13.51 6.67 1.61
C SER A 94 -14.74 5.91 2.10
N SER A 95 -15.74 5.72 1.23
CA SER A 95 -16.91 4.90 1.55
C SER A 95 -16.52 3.47 1.90
N ARG A 96 -17.26 2.83 2.82
CA ARG A 96 -17.08 1.41 3.16
C ARG A 96 -17.06 0.52 1.93
N ARG A 97 -18.02 0.74 1.02
CA ARG A 97 -18.13 -0.02 -0.24
C ARG A 97 -16.81 -0.01 -1.00
N TRP A 98 -16.20 1.16 -1.15
CA TRP A 98 -14.98 1.28 -1.94
C TRP A 98 -13.75 0.77 -1.20
N LEU A 99 -13.55 1.15 0.07
CA LEU A 99 -12.38 0.74 0.84
C LEU A 99 -12.29 -0.79 0.98
N VAL A 100 -13.41 -1.48 1.19
CA VAL A 100 -13.42 -2.96 1.26
C VAL A 100 -13.06 -3.57 -0.09
N THR A 101 -13.73 -3.12 -1.16
CA THR A 101 -13.48 -3.62 -2.52
C THR A 101 -12.05 -3.37 -2.97
N GLU A 102 -11.51 -2.19 -2.66
CA GLU A 102 -10.19 -1.79 -3.14
C GLU A 102 -9.07 -2.46 -2.35
N LEU A 103 -9.27 -2.78 -1.06
CA LEU A 103 -8.33 -3.64 -0.35
C LEU A 103 -8.19 -5.01 -1.04
N ASP A 104 -9.30 -5.67 -1.38
CA ASP A 104 -9.26 -6.95 -2.11
C ASP A 104 -8.53 -6.84 -3.46
N ASN A 105 -8.72 -5.72 -4.16
CA ASN A 105 -8.02 -5.46 -5.41
C ASN A 105 -6.51 -5.26 -5.20
N SER A 106 -6.12 -4.47 -4.19
CA SER A 106 -4.74 -4.25 -3.80
C SER A 106 -4.05 -5.57 -3.42
N LEU A 107 -4.69 -6.39 -2.58
CA LEU A 107 -4.16 -7.70 -2.18
C LEU A 107 -3.93 -8.60 -3.40
N ARG A 108 -4.85 -8.61 -4.37
CA ARG A 108 -4.71 -9.35 -5.63
C ARG A 108 -3.55 -8.84 -6.48
N ARG A 109 -3.38 -7.52 -6.63
CA ARG A 109 -2.26 -6.93 -7.39
C ARG A 109 -0.92 -7.20 -6.71
N LEU A 110 -0.85 -7.05 -5.40
CA LEU A 110 0.33 -7.33 -4.59
C LEU A 110 0.65 -8.83 -4.52
N GLY A 111 -0.33 -9.71 -4.76
CA GLY A 111 -0.15 -11.15 -4.63
C GLY A 111 0.08 -11.61 -3.19
N VAL A 112 -0.55 -10.92 -2.23
CA VAL A 112 -0.43 -11.18 -0.79
C VAL A 112 -1.81 -11.37 -0.16
N ASP A 113 -1.86 -11.99 1.01
CA ASP A 113 -3.08 -12.19 1.79
C ASP A 113 -3.39 -11.04 2.76
N HIS A 114 -2.38 -10.24 3.12
CA HIS A 114 -2.54 -9.09 4.02
C HIS A 114 -1.54 -7.95 3.73
N VAL A 115 -1.92 -6.75 4.14
CA VAL A 115 -1.04 -5.56 4.27
C VAL A 115 -0.95 -5.14 5.74
N ASP A 116 0.17 -4.57 6.14
CA ASP A 116 0.40 -4.14 7.53
C ASP A 116 -0.22 -2.79 7.85
N LEU A 117 -0.31 -1.92 6.84
CA LEU A 117 -0.85 -0.58 6.96
C LEU A 117 -1.71 -0.22 5.73
N TYR A 118 -3.01 -0.08 5.95
CA TYR A 118 -3.95 0.39 4.94
C TYR A 118 -4.42 1.81 5.27
N GLN A 119 -4.27 2.73 4.31
CA GLN A 119 -4.44 4.16 4.54
C GLN A 119 -5.46 4.78 3.59
N VAL A 120 -6.18 5.78 4.07
CA VAL A 120 -6.98 6.65 3.20
C VAL A 120 -6.03 7.71 2.61
N HIS A 121 -5.80 7.65 1.30
CA HIS A 121 -4.81 8.44 0.58
C HIS A 121 -5.10 9.95 0.64
N ARG A 122 -6.39 10.33 0.63
CA ARG A 122 -6.84 11.70 0.84
C ARG A 122 -8.15 11.70 1.62
N TRP A 123 -8.29 12.69 2.52
CA TRP A 123 -9.54 12.93 3.20
C TRP A 123 -10.67 13.20 2.19
N ASP A 124 -11.82 12.57 2.42
CA ASP A 124 -13.01 12.64 1.57
C ASP A 124 -14.14 13.34 2.34
N PRO A 125 -14.44 14.62 2.05
CA PRO A 125 -15.47 15.37 2.76
C PRO A 125 -16.90 14.88 2.44
N ALA A 126 -17.09 14.04 1.42
CA ALA A 126 -18.40 13.52 1.05
C ALA A 126 -18.79 12.27 1.86
N THR A 127 -17.84 11.61 2.51
CA THR A 127 -18.06 10.44 3.35
C THR A 127 -17.92 10.83 4.81
N SER A 128 -18.83 10.36 5.67
CA SER A 128 -18.70 10.56 7.12
C SER A 128 -17.40 9.94 7.64
N ASP A 129 -16.71 10.65 8.54
CA ASP A 129 -15.53 10.12 9.22
C ASP A 129 -15.88 8.84 10.01
N GLU A 130 -17.09 8.75 10.59
CA GLU A 130 -17.55 7.55 11.31
C GLU A 130 -17.70 6.34 10.38
N GLU A 131 -18.25 6.54 9.18
CA GLU A 131 -18.39 5.49 8.15
C GLU A 131 -17.00 4.98 7.73
N THR A 132 -16.08 5.91 7.47
CA THR A 132 -14.71 5.60 7.06
C THR A 132 -13.96 4.84 8.14
N LEU A 133 -13.97 5.34 9.39
CA LEU A 133 -13.26 4.73 10.51
C LEU A 133 -13.87 3.39 10.92
N SER A 134 -15.20 3.24 10.82
CA SER A 134 -15.85 1.94 11.05
C SER A 134 -15.43 0.92 9.99
N ALA A 135 -15.34 1.29 8.72
CA ALA A 135 -14.88 0.40 7.66
C ALA A 135 -13.44 -0.08 7.91
N LEU A 136 -12.52 0.83 8.23
CA LEU A 136 -11.14 0.49 8.55
C LEU A 136 -11.01 -0.38 9.80
N THR A 137 -11.88 -0.17 10.79
CA THR A 137 -11.91 -0.99 12.01
C THR A 137 -12.34 -2.43 11.72
N ASP A 138 -13.32 -2.61 10.85
CA ASP A 138 -13.80 -3.94 10.46
C ASP A 138 -12.77 -4.67 9.59
N LEU A 139 -12.15 -3.98 8.61
CA LEU A 139 -11.10 -4.54 7.75
C LEU A 139 -9.90 -5.04 8.54
N ARG A 140 -9.53 -4.35 9.63
CA ARG A 140 -8.45 -4.79 10.53
C ARG A 140 -8.75 -6.13 11.23
N ARG A 141 -10.03 -6.50 11.40
CA ARG A 141 -10.46 -7.68 12.18
C ARG A 141 -10.73 -8.92 11.33
N ALA A 142 -10.94 -8.72 10.02
CA ALA A 142 -11.17 -9.79 9.05
C ALA A 142 -9.88 -10.57 8.78
#